data_AF-A0A951JIY9-F1
#
_entry.id   AF-A0A951JIY9-F1
#
_cell.length_a   1.000
_cell.length_b   1.000
_cell.length_c   1.000
_cell.angle_alpha   90.00
_cell.angle_beta   90.00
_cell.angle_gamma   90.00
#
_symmetry.space_group_name_H-M   'P 1'
#
loop_
_entity.id
_entity.type
_entity.pdbx_description
1 polymer ?
#
loop_
_entity_poly.entity_id
_entity_poly.type
_entity_poly.pdbx_seq_one_letter_code
_entity_poly.pdbx_strand_id
1 'polypeptide(L)'
;MQFQEFKGAEKLVEIVDVASALDTQAALTEHVKQGLCTLIRSGELEMPSCVCKPAEGHYARRLLYRSEEHGYSMVAMTWGPGQGTPLHDHAGLWCVEAVCIGTI
;
A
#
# COMPACT_ATOMS: atom_id res chain seq x y z
N MET A 1 -2.10 -3.54 -18.53
CA MET A 1 -1.99 -3.05 -17.13
C MET A 1 -0.78 -3.68 -16.49
N GLN A 2 0.12 -2.91 -15.85
CA GLN A 2 1.35 -3.43 -15.24
C GLN A 2 1.07 -3.79 -13.79
N PHE A 3 0.53 -4.99 -13.57
CA PHE A 3 0.41 -5.59 -12.25
C PHE A 3 1.75 -6.24 -11.91
N GLN A 4 2.31 -5.90 -10.75
CA GLN A 4 3.49 -6.60 -10.30
C GLN A 4 3.07 -7.89 -9.58
N GLU A 5 3.49 -9.03 -10.11
CA GLU A 5 3.27 -10.34 -9.49
C GLU A 5 4.12 -10.49 -8.23
N PHE A 6 3.47 -10.69 -7.08
CA PHE A 6 4.09 -11.06 -5.81
C PHE A 6 3.08 -11.77 -4.91
N LYS A 7 3.59 -12.45 -3.87
CA LYS A 7 2.76 -13.22 -2.93
C LYS A 7 1.75 -12.31 -2.23
N GLY A 8 0.47 -12.61 -2.37
CA GLY A 8 -0.63 -11.86 -1.75
C GLY A 8 -1.12 -10.67 -2.57
N ALA A 9 -0.59 -10.42 -3.77
CA ALA A 9 -0.99 -9.28 -4.59
C ALA A 9 -2.47 -9.32 -5.00
N GLU A 10 -3.00 -10.48 -5.40
CA GLU A 10 -4.43 -10.64 -5.75
C GLU A 10 -5.35 -10.38 -4.55
N LYS A 11 -5.02 -10.92 -3.36
CA LYS A 11 -5.78 -10.69 -2.14
C LYS A 11 -5.76 -9.22 -1.73
N LEU A 12 -4.62 -8.57 -1.92
CA LEU A 12 -4.48 -7.14 -1.66
C LEU A 12 -5.37 -6.31 -2.59
N VAL A 13 -5.41 -6.65 -3.88
CA VAL A 13 -6.34 -6.03 -4.85
C VAL A 13 -7.79 -6.28 -4.44
N GLU A 14 -8.16 -7.53 -4.14
CA GLU A 14 -9.52 -7.91 -3.72
C GLU A 14 -10.01 -7.12 -2.50
N ILE A 15 -9.17 -6.98 -1.46
CA ILE A 15 -9.49 -6.18 -0.26
C ILE A 15 -9.87 -4.74 -0.63
N VAL A 16 -9.12 -4.11 -1.53
CA VAL A 16 -9.33 -2.69 -1.88
C VAL A 16 -10.47 -2.55 -2.91
N ASP A 17 -10.64 -3.50 -3.82
CA ASP A 17 -11.77 -3.53 -4.76
C ASP A 17 -13.10 -3.64 -4.00
N VAL A 18 -13.20 -4.56 -3.02
CA VAL A 18 -14.37 -4.68 -2.15
C VAL A 18 -14.61 -3.39 -1.36
N ALA A 19 -13.57 -2.77 -0.82
CA ALA A 19 -13.68 -1.53 -0.07
C ALA A 19 -14.14 -0.34 -0.94
N SER A 20 -13.81 -0.35 -2.23
CA SER A 20 -14.15 0.71 -3.18
C SER A 20 -15.66 0.79 -3.47
N ALA A 21 -16.41 -0.26 -3.16
CA ALA A 21 -17.87 -0.30 -3.27
C ALA A 21 -18.60 0.19 -2.00
N LEU A 22 -17.88 0.59 -0.94
CA LEU A 22 -18.48 1.03 0.33
C LEU A 22 -18.91 2.50 0.30
N ASP A 23 -20.03 2.80 0.95
CA ASP A 23 -20.71 4.10 0.87
C ASP A 23 -19.96 5.28 1.52
N THR A 24 -18.95 5.02 2.35
CA THR A 24 -18.23 6.07 3.07
C THR A 24 -16.73 5.82 3.10
N GLN A 25 -15.94 6.91 3.10
CA GLN A 25 -14.48 6.82 3.26
C GLN A 25 -14.08 6.18 4.59
N ALA A 26 -14.88 6.38 5.65
CA ALA A 26 -14.65 5.74 6.95
C ALA A 26 -14.80 4.21 6.86
N ALA A 27 -15.86 3.72 6.21
CA ALA A 27 -16.06 2.29 5.99
C ALA A 27 -14.98 1.71 5.06
N LEU A 28 -14.63 2.42 3.98
CA LEU A 28 -13.55 2.04 3.05
C LEU A 28 -12.22 1.87 3.78
N THR A 29 -11.76 2.91 4.49
CA THR A 29 -10.47 2.88 5.16
C THR A 29 -10.41 1.87 6.31
N GLU A 30 -11.53 1.67 7.04
CA GLU A 30 -11.60 0.62 8.05
C GLU A 30 -11.50 -0.78 7.44
N HIS A 31 -12.21 -1.04 6.33
CA HIS A 31 -12.13 -2.33 5.63
C HIS A 31 -10.70 -2.62 5.16
N VAL A 32 -10.06 -1.66 4.48
CA VAL A 32 -8.68 -1.79 4.00
C VAL A 32 -7.71 -2.02 5.16
N LYS A 33 -7.85 -1.27 6.27
CA LYS A 33 -7.04 -1.44 7.48
C LYS A 33 -7.13 -2.87 8.02
N GLN A 34 -8.35 -3.40 8.18
CA GLN A 34 -8.55 -4.74 8.72
C GLN A 34 -8.02 -5.84 7.80
N GLY A 35 -8.24 -5.69 6.49
CA GLY A 35 -7.70 -6.59 5.47
C GLY A 35 -6.17 -6.64 5.48
N LEU A 36 -5.51 -5.46 5.46
CA LEU A 36 -4.06 -5.35 5.55
C LEU A 36 -3.50 -5.95 6.84
N CYS A 37 -4.11 -5.66 7.99
CA CYS A 37 -3.70 -6.24 9.27
C CYS A 37 -3.75 -7.77 9.24
N THR A 38 -4.81 -8.33 8.67
CA THR A 38 -5.00 -9.78 8.57
C THR A 38 -3.95 -10.40 7.67
N LEU A 39 -3.77 -9.85 6.47
CA LEU A 39 -2.87 -10.38 5.44
C LEU A 39 -1.40 -10.32 5.86
N ILE A 40 -0.99 -9.25 6.55
CA ILE A 40 0.37 -9.12 7.10
C ILE A 40 0.59 -10.11 8.24
N ARG A 41 -0.36 -10.23 9.17
CA ARG A 41 -0.23 -11.13 10.34
C ARG A 41 -0.25 -12.61 9.95
N SER A 42 -0.97 -12.98 8.89
CA SER A 42 -0.99 -14.36 8.40
C SER A 42 0.28 -14.74 7.61
N GLY A 43 1.14 -13.77 7.25
CA GLY A 43 2.32 -14.01 6.44
C GLY A 43 2.00 -14.30 4.97
N GLU A 44 0.81 -13.94 4.52
CA GLU A 44 0.34 -14.17 3.14
C GLU A 44 0.70 -13.03 2.18
N LEU A 45 1.24 -11.93 2.70
CA LEU A 45 1.80 -10.82 1.92
C LEU A 45 3.33 -10.84 1.99
N GLU A 46 4.00 -10.87 0.84
CA GLU A 46 5.45 -10.72 0.76
C GLU A 46 5.82 -9.64 -0.27
N MET A 47 6.56 -8.61 0.18
CA MET A 47 6.97 -7.51 -0.70
C MET A 47 8.02 -8.00 -1.71
N PRO A 48 7.87 -7.66 -3.00
CA PRO A 48 8.84 -8.06 -4.01
C PRO A 48 10.21 -7.41 -3.77
N SER A 49 11.29 -8.17 -3.93
CA SER A 49 12.66 -7.71 -3.61
C SER A 49 13.07 -6.42 -4.33
N CYS A 50 12.53 -6.15 -5.53
CA CYS A 50 12.84 -4.94 -6.28
C CYS A 50 12.27 -3.67 -5.65
N VAL A 51 11.23 -3.77 -4.79
CA VAL A 51 10.70 -2.61 -4.08
C VAL A 51 11.38 -2.35 -2.76
N CYS A 52 12.07 -3.33 -2.18
CA CYS A 52 12.72 -3.23 -0.87
C CYS A 52 14.07 -2.48 -0.88
N LYS A 53 14.58 -2.05 -2.04
CA LYS A 53 15.86 -1.32 -2.12
C LYS A 53 15.64 0.18 -1.81
N PRO A 54 16.39 0.77 -0.85
CA PRO A 54 16.33 2.22 -0.63
C PRO A 54 16.86 2.99 -1.84
N ALA A 55 16.44 4.25 -2.00
CA ALA A 55 17.02 5.19 -2.95
C ALA A 55 18.00 6.13 -2.23
N GLU A 56 19.01 6.62 -2.95
CA GLU A 56 19.98 7.57 -2.40
C GLU A 56 19.33 8.95 -2.23
N GLY A 57 19.55 9.59 -1.08
CA GLY A 57 19.10 10.96 -0.82
C GLY A 57 17.59 11.15 -0.54
N HIS A 58 16.73 10.16 -0.81
CA HIS A 58 15.29 10.25 -0.53
C HIS A 58 14.65 8.87 -0.34
N TYR A 59 13.48 8.82 0.32
CA TYR A 59 12.67 7.60 0.37
C TYR A 59 12.14 7.25 -1.02
N ALA A 60 12.05 5.96 -1.33
CA ALA A 60 11.60 5.49 -2.63
C ALA A 60 10.08 5.25 -2.63
N ARG A 61 9.44 5.53 -3.77
CA ARG A 61 8.03 5.23 -4.05
C ARG A 61 7.94 4.42 -5.33
N ARG A 62 7.34 3.23 -5.27
CA ARG A 62 7.21 2.31 -6.42
C ARG A 62 5.77 1.85 -6.54
N LEU A 63 5.17 2.06 -7.71
CA LEU A 63 3.82 1.62 -8.00
C LEU A 63 3.77 0.09 -8.00
N LEU A 64 2.89 -0.51 -7.19
CA LEU A 64 2.59 -1.94 -7.21
C LEU A 64 1.40 -2.24 -8.11
N TYR A 65 0.38 -1.38 -8.05
CA TYR A 65 -0.86 -1.54 -8.78
C TYR A 65 -1.59 -0.21 -8.92
N ARG A 66 -2.32 -0.07 -10.02
CA ARG A 66 -3.28 1.01 -10.25
C ARG A 66 -4.57 0.38 -10.79
N SER A 67 -5.68 0.61 -10.10
CA SER A 67 -6.99 0.17 -10.58
C SER A 67 -7.47 1.15 -11.66
N GLU A 68 -7.72 0.64 -12.86
CA GLU A 68 -8.39 1.42 -13.92
C GLU A 68 -9.90 1.56 -13.66
N GLU A 69 -10.50 0.61 -12.94
CA GLU A 69 -11.93 0.58 -12.64
C GLU A 69 -12.29 1.46 -11.44
N HIS A 70 -11.55 1.34 -10.34
CA HIS A 70 -11.87 1.96 -9.06
C HIS A 70 -11.02 3.21 -8.76
N GLY A 71 -10.02 3.51 -9.58
CA GLY A 71 -9.24 4.75 -9.50
C GLY A 71 -8.26 4.87 -8.33
N TYR A 72 -8.08 3.81 -7.51
CA TYR A 72 -7.06 3.79 -6.46
C TYR A 72 -5.69 3.32 -6.98
N SER A 73 -4.64 3.58 -6.19
CA SER A 73 -3.29 3.07 -6.45
C SER A 73 -2.66 2.51 -5.18
N MET A 74 -1.86 1.47 -5.34
CA MET A 74 -1.07 0.88 -4.27
C MET A 74 0.41 1.15 -4.55
N VAL A 75 1.10 1.70 -3.55
CA VAL A 75 2.48 2.14 -3.66
C VAL A 75 3.30 1.50 -2.56
N ALA A 76 4.38 0.82 -2.92
CA ALA A 76 5.41 0.42 -1.97
C ALA A 76 6.31 1.62 -1.68
N MET A 77 6.49 1.92 -0.40
CA MET A 77 7.40 2.94 0.07
C MET A 77 8.56 2.31 0.82
N THR A 78 9.77 2.83 0.64
CA THR A 78 10.97 2.27 1.26
C THR A 78 11.89 3.38 1.72
N TRP A 79 12.25 3.31 3.01
CA TRP A 79 13.11 4.27 3.68
C TRP A 79 14.45 3.61 4.00
N GLY A 80 15.54 4.25 3.58
CA GLY A 80 16.87 3.99 4.10
C GLY A 80 17.07 4.64 5.48
N PRO A 81 18.19 4.32 6.17
CA PRO A 81 18.50 4.90 7.47
C PRO A 81 18.47 6.43 7.47
N GLY A 82 17.75 7.02 8.43
CA GLY A 82 17.63 8.48 8.60
C GLY A 82 16.74 9.18 7.57
N GLN A 83 16.13 8.45 6.63
CA GLN A 83 15.17 9.03 5.69
C GLN A 83 13.81 9.24 6.36
N GLY A 84 13.11 10.29 5.93
CA GLY A 84 11.74 10.59 6.33
C GLY A 84 10.98 11.30 5.22
N THR A 85 9.79 11.78 5.54
CA THR A 85 8.97 12.59 4.65
C THR A 85 8.91 14.03 5.18
N PRO A 86 8.92 15.06 4.32
CA PRO A 86 8.50 16.40 4.73
C PRO A 86 7.04 16.40 5.20
N LEU A 87 6.63 17.44 5.93
CA LEU A 87 5.21 17.67 6.20
C LEU A 87 4.44 17.81 4.87
N HIS A 88 3.39 17.02 4.70
CA HIS A 88 2.55 17.01 3.50
C HIS A 88 1.11 16.60 3.83
N ASP A 89 0.19 16.88 2.92
CA ASP A 89 -1.17 16.36 2.94
C ASP A 89 -1.39 15.30 1.85
N HIS A 90 -2.61 14.79 1.76
CA HIS A 90 -3.04 13.86 0.71
C HIS A 90 -4.06 14.49 -0.25
N ALA A 91 -4.08 15.83 -0.35
CA ALA A 91 -4.99 16.59 -1.21
C ALA A 91 -6.48 16.20 -1.10
N GLY A 92 -6.95 15.87 0.12
CA GLY A 92 -8.34 15.45 0.36
C GLY A 92 -8.68 14.01 -0.06
N LEU A 93 -7.69 13.21 -0.45
CA LEU A 93 -7.84 11.80 -0.76
C LEU A 93 -7.74 10.95 0.51
N TRP A 94 -8.40 9.79 0.50
CA TRP A 94 -8.22 8.78 1.56
C TRP A 94 -6.87 8.07 1.39
N CYS A 95 -6.29 7.61 2.50
CA CYS A 95 -5.04 6.86 2.52
C CYS A 95 -5.07 5.84 3.66
N VAL A 96 -4.50 4.65 3.41
CA VAL A 96 -4.21 3.64 4.44
C VAL A 96 -2.77 3.19 4.24
N GLU A 97 -1.98 3.24 5.29
CA GLU A 97 -0.57 2.82 5.29
C GLU A 97 -0.39 1.59 6.19
N ALA A 98 0.47 0.67 5.75
CA ALA A 98 0.82 -0.50 6.53
C ALA A 98 2.33 -0.76 6.47
N VAL A 99 2.92 -1.06 7.63
CA VAL A 99 4.33 -1.42 7.75
C VAL A 99 4.48 -2.91 7.48
N CYS A 100 5.08 -3.25 6.34
CA CYS A 100 5.33 -4.65 5.96
C CYS A 100 6.68 -5.17 6.53
N ILE A 101 7.68 -4.30 6.63
CA ILE A 101 9.04 -4.63 7.10
C ILE A 101 9.57 -3.43 7.91
N GLY A 102 10.05 -3.69 9.13
CA GLY A 102 10.62 -2.65 10.01
C GLY A 102 9.58 -1.93 10.87
N THR A 103 9.80 -0.64 11.11
CA THR A 103 8.92 0.25 11.90
C THR A 103 9.00 1.68 11.35
N ILE A 104 7.95 2.47 11.56
CA ILE A 104 7.93 3.92 11.34
C ILE A 104 7.63 4.64 12.65
#